data_AF-A0A841WAE6-F1
#
_entry.id   AF-A0A841WAE6-F1
#
_cell.length_a   1.000
_cell.length_b   1.000
_cell.length_c   1.000
_cell.angle_alpha   90.00
_cell.angle_beta   90.00
_cell.angle_gamma   90.00
#
_symmetry.space_group_name_H-M   'P 1'
#
loop_
_entity.id
_entity.type
_entity.pdbx_description
1 polymer ?
#
loop_
_entity_poly.entity_id
_entity_poly.type
_entity_poly.pdbx_seq_one_letter_code
_entity_poly.pdbx_strand_id
1 'polypeptide(L)'
;MFQWSKKVVKSVTFNPGLADESLLAQVESYLEKQPEKTFSDLCKEALWQSLCVPESVRPAPKTAATTPIEQQPIEQQIGELQRQVAGLEERFFAKGSNRLEALEHHVLQLSQQVAQLALIVNERSLIQSPSQVEVVNNTSYTVPAPPQEVDPVISRLSQFLDDF
;
A
#
# COMPACT_ATOMS: atom_id res chain seq x y z
N MET A 1 -12.28 -27.32 -0.98
CA MET A 1 -10.97 -27.56 -1.63
C MET A 1 -11.20 -27.74 -3.13
N PHE A 2 -10.68 -26.85 -3.97
CA PHE A 2 -10.77 -27.02 -5.42
C PHE A 2 -9.79 -28.11 -5.86
N GLN A 3 -10.30 -29.22 -6.39
CA GLN A 3 -9.45 -30.26 -6.97
C GLN A 3 -8.94 -29.81 -8.34
N TRP A 4 -7.80 -29.12 -8.38
CA TRP A 4 -7.14 -28.70 -9.63
C TRP A 4 -6.63 -29.88 -10.48
N SER A 5 -6.58 -31.09 -9.91
CA SER A 5 -5.78 -32.20 -10.43
C SER A 5 -6.49 -33.09 -11.47
N LYS A 6 -7.71 -32.77 -11.92
CA LYS A 6 -8.30 -33.48 -13.07
C LYS A 6 -7.74 -32.88 -14.36
N LYS A 7 -6.60 -33.41 -14.82
CA LYS A 7 -6.01 -33.10 -16.13
C LYS A 7 -6.95 -33.58 -17.24
N VAL A 8 -7.95 -32.77 -17.60
CA VAL A 8 -8.83 -33.03 -18.74
C VAL A 8 -8.14 -32.49 -19.98
N VAL A 9 -7.71 -33.38 -20.86
CA VAL A 9 -7.18 -33.00 -22.19
C VAL A 9 -8.39 -32.66 -23.06
N LYS A 10 -8.54 -31.38 -23.41
CA LYS A 10 -9.50 -30.93 -24.42
C LYS A 10 -8.72 -30.61 -25.69
N SER A 11 -9.12 -31.20 -26.80
CA SER A 11 -8.61 -30.84 -28.12
C SER A 11 -9.36 -29.63 -28.67
N VAL A 12 -8.65 -28.80 -29.43
CA VAL A 12 -9.22 -27.70 -30.22
C VAL A 12 -9.05 -28.08 -31.69
N THR A 13 -10.13 -28.03 -32.45
CA THR A 13 -10.14 -28.30 -33.89
C THR A 13 -10.35 -27.00 -34.63
N PHE A 14 -9.44 -26.69 -35.55
CA PHE A 14 -9.57 -25.56 -36.47
C PHE A 14 -10.40 -26.00 -37.66
N ASN A 15 -11.33 -25.16 -38.08
CA ASN A 15 -12.11 -25.41 -39.29
C ASN A 15 -11.38 -24.79 -40.48
N PRO A 16 -11.60 -25.29 -41.72
CA PRO A 16 -10.96 -24.75 -42.92
C PRO A 16 -11.58 -23.41 -43.38
N GLY A 17 -11.72 -22.46 -42.45
CA GLY A 17 -12.16 -21.09 -42.70
C GLY A 17 -10.98 -20.12 -42.73
N LEU A 18 -11.07 -19.04 -43.51
CA LEU A 18 -10.01 -18.05 -43.68
C LEU A 18 -9.47 -17.47 -42.34
N ALA A 19 -10.35 -17.31 -41.34
CA ALA A 19 -9.97 -16.80 -40.03
C ALA A 19 -9.16 -17.83 -39.21
N ASP A 20 -9.59 -19.09 -39.24
CA ASP A 20 -8.93 -20.19 -38.52
C ASP A 20 -7.58 -20.51 -39.15
N GLU A 21 -7.48 -20.53 -40.49
CA GLU A 21 -6.23 -20.70 -41.24
C GLU A 21 -5.22 -19.58 -40.93
N SER A 22 -5.69 -18.32 -40.93
CA SER A 22 -4.83 -17.19 -40.57
C SER A 22 -4.34 -17.28 -39.13
N LEU A 23 -5.17 -17.76 -38.21
CA LEU A 23 -4.79 -17.96 -36.81
C LEU A 23 -3.79 -19.10 -36.69
N LEU A 24 -4.01 -20.21 -37.41
CA LEU A 24 -3.13 -21.38 -37.41
C LEU A 24 -1.73 -21.00 -37.91
N ALA A 25 -1.65 -20.30 -39.05
CA ALA A 25 -0.39 -19.85 -39.62
C ALA A 25 0.38 -18.91 -38.67
N GLN A 26 -0.33 -18.04 -37.95
CA GLN A 26 0.29 -17.14 -36.96
C GLN A 26 0.81 -17.92 -35.76
N VAL A 27 0.06 -18.90 -35.26
CA VAL A 27 0.46 -19.78 -34.16
C VAL A 27 1.69 -20.60 -34.57
N GLU A 28 1.69 -21.20 -35.76
CA GLU A 28 2.81 -21.95 -36.30
C GLU A 28 4.07 -21.08 -36.42
N SER A 29 3.95 -19.88 -37.00
CA SER A 29 5.08 -18.94 -37.11
C SER A 29 5.64 -18.52 -35.75
N TYR A 30 4.79 -18.42 -34.72
CA TYR A 30 5.24 -18.09 -33.37
C TYR A 30 5.95 -19.27 -32.70
N LEU A 31 5.42 -20.49 -32.87
CA LEU A 31 6.01 -21.71 -32.33
C LEU A 31 7.34 -22.05 -33.02
N GLU A 32 7.47 -21.78 -34.31
CA GLU A 32 8.73 -21.96 -35.04
C GLU A 32 9.86 -21.09 -34.49
N LYS A 33 9.54 -19.88 -34.02
CA LYS A 33 10.50 -18.98 -33.35
C LYS A 33 10.83 -19.40 -31.93
N GLN A 34 9.99 -20.21 -31.29
CA GLN A 34 10.10 -20.60 -29.88
C GLN A 34 9.78 -22.10 -29.71
N PRO A 35 10.72 -22.99 -30.08
CA PRO A 35 10.47 -24.44 -30.12
C PRO A 35 10.21 -25.05 -28.74
N GLU A 36 10.60 -24.36 -27.66
CA GLU A 36 10.39 -24.79 -26.27
C GLU A 36 8.95 -24.59 -25.78
N LYS A 37 8.15 -23.76 -26.50
CA LYS A 37 6.77 -23.48 -26.13
C LYS A 37 5.81 -24.35 -26.90
N THR A 38 4.73 -24.76 -26.24
CA THR A 38 3.62 -25.46 -26.91
C THR A 38 2.43 -24.52 -27.11
N PHE A 39 1.52 -24.87 -28.01
CA PHE A 39 0.24 -24.17 -28.16
C PHE A 39 -0.50 -24.03 -26.81
N SER A 40 -0.43 -25.05 -25.96
CA SER A 40 -1.03 -24.98 -24.62
C SER A 40 -0.41 -23.88 -23.76
N ASP A 41 0.88 -23.59 -23.90
CA ASP A 41 1.54 -22.55 -23.13
C ASP A 41 1.16 -21.16 -23.65
N LEU A 42 1.03 -21.00 -24.97
CA LEU A 42 0.45 -19.78 -25.56
C LEU A 42 -0.97 -19.53 -25.05
N CYS A 43 -1.81 -20.56 -24.97
CA CYS A 43 -3.16 -20.43 -24.43
C CYS A 43 -3.15 -20.03 -22.94
N LYS A 44 -2.23 -20.60 -22.13
CA LYS A 44 -2.10 -20.22 -20.71
C LYS A 44 -1.66 -18.77 -20.57
N GLU A 45 -0.69 -18.33 -21.35
CA GLU A 45 -0.22 -16.94 -21.37
C GLU A 45 -1.33 -15.99 -21.78
N ALA A 46 -2.06 -16.29 -22.86
CA ALA A 46 -3.18 -15.47 -23.31
C ALA A 46 -4.29 -15.39 -22.26
N LEU A 47 -4.58 -16.51 -21.58
CA LEU A 47 -5.57 -16.56 -20.51
C LEU A 47 -5.11 -15.74 -19.30
N TRP A 48 -3.84 -15.85 -18.89
CA TRP A 48 -3.27 -15.02 -17.83
C TRP A 48 -3.31 -13.53 -18.19
N GLN A 49 -2.99 -13.16 -19.42
CA GLN A 49 -3.12 -11.78 -19.88
C GLN A 49 -4.57 -11.29 -19.88
N SER A 50 -5.54 -12.16 -20.16
CA SER A 50 -6.96 -11.79 -20.20
C SER A 50 -7.62 -11.74 -18.81
N LEU A 51 -7.17 -12.55 -17.86
CA LEU A 51 -7.80 -12.69 -16.54
C LEU A 51 -7.05 -11.93 -15.44
N CYS A 52 -5.73 -11.80 -15.55
CA CYS A 52 -4.89 -11.26 -14.48
C CYS A 52 -4.38 -9.84 -14.77
N VAL A 53 -4.43 -9.36 -16.01
CA VAL A 53 -4.01 -8.00 -16.35
C VAL A 53 -5.25 -7.10 -16.46
N PRO A 54 -5.35 -6.04 -15.64
CA PRO A 54 -6.43 -5.07 -15.77
C PRO A 54 -6.41 -4.46 -17.17
N GLU A 55 -7.59 -4.25 -17.75
CA GLU A 55 -7.75 -3.77 -19.14
C GLU A 55 -6.97 -2.46 -19.42
N SER A 56 -6.73 -1.65 -18.39
CA SER A 56 -5.94 -0.41 -18.42
C SER A 56 -4.44 -0.58 -18.74
N VAL A 57 -3.86 -1.78 -18.59
CA VAL A 57 -2.43 -2.04 -18.87
C VAL A 57 -2.27 -3.03 -20.04
N ARG A 58 -3.38 -3.43 -20.66
CA ARG A 58 -3.37 -4.38 -21.77
C ARG A 58 -2.73 -3.70 -22.99
N PRO A 59 -1.59 -4.19 -23.51
CA PRO A 59 -1.08 -3.69 -24.78
C PRO A 59 -2.16 -3.96 -25.83
N ALA A 60 -2.67 -2.89 -26.46
CA ALA A 60 -3.72 -2.99 -27.45
C ALA A 60 -3.30 -4.00 -28.54
N PRO A 61 -4.18 -4.94 -28.93
CA PRO A 61 -3.87 -5.84 -30.03
C PRO A 61 -3.60 -4.98 -31.26
N LYS A 62 -2.38 -5.12 -31.80
CA LYS A 62 -1.98 -4.55 -33.10
C LYS A 62 -2.80 -5.23 -34.18
N THR A 63 -4.06 -4.82 -34.29
CA THR A 63 -4.94 -5.21 -35.38
C THR A 63 -4.39 -4.54 -36.61
N ALA A 64 -4.05 -5.35 -37.61
CA ALA A 64 -3.62 -4.90 -38.93
C ALA A 64 -4.71 -3.99 -39.53
N ALA A 65 -4.54 -2.68 -39.37
CA ALA A 65 -5.26 -1.67 -40.12
C ALA A 65 -4.23 -0.64 -40.59
N THR A 66 -4.08 -0.64 -41.89
CA THR A 66 -3.24 0.19 -42.75
C THR A 66 -3.27 1.68 -42.39
N THR A 67 -2.25 2.18 -41.68
CA THR A 67 -1.75 3.58 -41.78
C THR A 67 -0.29 3.64 -41.30
N PRO A 68 0.68 4.12 -42.09
CA PRO A 68 2.07 4.26 -41.66
C PRO A 68 2.25 5.61 -40.96
N ILE A 69 1.70 5.80 -39.75
CA ILE A 69 2.03 6.95 -38.90
C ILE A 69 2.12 6.46 -37.46
N GLU A 70 3.29 6.73 -36.86
CA GLU A 70 3.60 6.65 -35.42
C GLU A 70 3.77 5.25 -34.81
N GLN A 71 4.80 4.55 -35.29
CA GLN A 71 5.72 3.89 -34.37
C GLN A 71 6.51 4.98 -33.63
N GLN A 72 5.91 5.62 -32.63
CA GLN A 72 6.71 6.24 -31.57
C GLN A 72 7.61 5.12 -31.03
N PRO A 73 8.95 5.26 -31.11
CA PRO A 73 9.85 4.20 -30.68
C PRO A 73 9.51 3.89 -29.23
N ILE A 74 9.26 2.62 -28.92
CA ILE A 74 8.97 2.15 -27.56
C ILE A 74 10.05 2.66 -26.58
N GLU A 75 11.26 2.91 -27.07
CA GLU A 75 12.36 3.56 -26.34
C GLU A 75 12.05 4.99 -25.86
N GLN A 76 11.31 5.79 -26.63
CA GLN A 76 10.85 7.12 -26.19
C GLN A 76 9.84 7.01 -25.06
N GLN A 77 8.91 6.06 -25.15
CA GLN A 77 7.94 5.80 -24.08
C GLN A 77 8.62 5.28 -22.81
N ILE A 78 9.64 4.42 -22.94
CA ILE A 78 10.46 3.95 -21.81
C ILE A 78 11.26 5.11 -21.20
N GLY A 79 11.86 5.97 -22.02
CA GLY A 79 12.62 7.13 -21.56
C GLY A 79 11.76 8.16 -20.83
N GLU A 80 10.52 8.36 -21.28
CA GLU A 80 9.56 9.21 -20.58
C GLU A 80 9.12 8.59 -19.25
N LEU A 81 8.87 7.27 -19.21
CA LEU A 81 8.51 6.57 -17.98
C LEU A 81 9.63 6.62 -16.95
N GLN A 82 10.88 6.41 -17.37
CA GLN A 82 12.06 6.55 -16.51
C GLN A 82 12.19 7.96 -15.94
N ARG A 83 11.91 8.99 -16.75
CA ARG A 83 11.89 10.38 -16.29
C ARG A 83 10.80 10.65 -15.27
N GLN A 84 9.61 10.08 -15.47
CA GLN A 84 8.51 10.19 -14.51
C GLN A 84 8.84 9.50 -13.18
N VAL A 85 9.48 8.32 -13.23
CA VAL A 85 9.94 7.59 -12.04
C VAL A 85 11.00 8.40 -11.29
N ALA A 86 12.03 8.91 -11.98
CA ALA A 86 13.05 9.76 -11.34
C ALA A 86 12.46 11.01 -10.68
N GLY A 87 11.50 11.68 -11.33
CA GLY A 87 10.80 12.83 -10.76
C GLY A 87 9.83 12.47 -9.61
N LEU A 88 9.36 11.23 -9.53
CA LEU A 88 8.60 10.72 -8.39
C LEU A 88 9.53 10.39 -7.22
N GLU A 89 10.66 9.73 -7.49
CA GLU A 89 11.68 9.41 -6.50
C GLU A 89 12.22 10.68 -5.85
N GLU A 90 12.62 11.69 -6.64
CA GLU A 90 13.10 12.96 -6.11
C GLU A 90 12.07 13.65 -5.20
N ARG A 91 10.80 13.71 -5.63
CA ARG A 91 9.71 14.27 -4.80
C ARG A 91 9.45 13.43 -3.56
N PHE A 92 9.58 12.11 -3.65
CA PHE A 92 9.39 11.20 -2.52
C PHE A 92 10.51 11.33 -1.50
N PHE A 93 11.78 11.37 -1.94
CA PHE A 93 12.94 11.57 -1.07
C PHE A 93 12.93 12.96 -0.46
N ALA A 94 12.70 14.02 -1.25
CA ALA A 94 12.64 15.38 -0.71
C ALA A 94 11.49 15.54 0.30
N LYS A 95 10.27 15.09 -0.04
CA LYS A 95 9.12 15.20 0.86
C LYS A 95 9.25 14.26 2.07
N GLY A 96 9.81 13.08 1.88
CA GLY A 96 10.11 12.12 2.94
C GLY A 96 11.13 12.66 3.93
N SER A 97 12.24 13.21 3.42
CA SER A 97 13.31 13.81 4.21
C SER A 97 12.81 15.00 5.02
N ASN A 98 12.10 15.95 4.39
CA ASN A 98 11.56 17.12 5.10
C ASN A 98 10.58 16.73 6.20
N ARG A 99 9.71 15.74 5.97
CA ARG A 99 8.78 15.25 6.99
C ARG A 99 9.49 14.53 8.13
N LEU A 100 10.52 13.75 7.82
CA LEU A 100 11.32 13.04 8.82
C LEU A 100 12.10 14.03 9.70
N GLU A 101 12.75 15.02 9.08
CA GLU A 101 13.50 16.08 9.76
C GLU A 101 12.59 16.93 10.66
N ALA A 102 11.38 17.27 10.21
CA ALA A 102 10.39 17.96 11.03
C ALA A 102 9.93 17.13 12.24
N LEU A 103 9.78 15.81 12.07
CA LEU A 103 9.45 14.91 13.18
C LEU A 103 10.62 14.79 14.17
N GLU A 104 11.85 14.68 13.67
CA GLU A 104 13.05 14.62 14.50
C GLU A 104 13.20 15.87 15.36
N HIS A 105 13.01 17.06 14.77
CA HIS A 105 12.97 18.31 15.53
C HIS A 105 11.89 18.33 16.61
N HIS A 106 10.70 17.83 16.31
CA HIS A 106 9.61 17.81 17.28
C HIS A 106 9.90 16.84 18.44
N VAL A 107 10.48 15.68 18.16
CA VAL A 107 10.93 14.73 19.19
C VAL A 107 12.02 15.34 20.06
N LEU A 108 12.98 16.05 19.46
CA LEU A 108 14.04 16.74 20.21
C LEU A 108 13.45 17.81 21.15
N GLN A 109 12.48 18.60 20.66
CA GLN A 109 11.82 19.63 21.44
C GLN A 109 10.99 19.04 22.59
N LEU A 110 10.25 17.96 22.34
CA LEU A 110 9.49 17.26 23.37
C LEU A 110 10.42 16.62 24.42
N SER A 111 11.53 16.03 23.99
CA SER A 111 12.55 15.49 24.89
C SER A 111 13.12 16.57 25.82
N GLN A 112 13.43 17.76 25.29
CA GLN A 112 13.84 18.90 26.12
C GLN A 112 12.76 19.35 27.11
N GLN A 113 11.50 19.42 26.68
CA GLN A 113 10.39 19.78 27.58
C GLN A 113 10.22 18.76 28.72
N VAL A 114 10.29 17.47 28.40
CA VAL A 114 10.22 16.39 29.39
C VAL A 114 11.42 16.46 30.34
N ALA A 115 12.62 16.73 29.85
CA ALA A 115 13.80 16.90 30.69
C ALA A 115 13.65 18.09 31.66
N GLN A 116 13.14 19.22 31.18
CA GLN A 116 12.87 20.39 32.03
C GLN A 116 11.80 20.09 33.08
N LEU A 117 10.71 19.41 32.71
CA LEU A 117 9.68 18.97 33.65
C LEU A 117 10.24 18.00 34.68
N ALA A 118 11.09 17.05 34.28
CA ALA A 118 11.74 16.12 35.20
C ALA A 118 12.63 16.84 36.22
N LEU A 119 13.36 17.88 35.81
CA LEU A 119 14.13 18.73 36.72
C LEU A 119 13.22 19.47 37.70
N ILE A 120 12.14 20.08 37.24
CA ILE A 120 11.18 20.82 38.10
C ILE A 120 10.50 19.88 39.10
N VAL A 121 10.12 18.67 38.68
CA VAL A 121 9.52 17.66 39.56
C VAL A 121 10.53 17.17 40.60
N ASN A 122 11.79 16.98 40.21
CA ASN A 122 12.84 16.55 41.13
C ASN A 122 13.19 17.66 42.15
N GLU A 123 13.24 18.92 41.73
CA GLU A 123 13.43 20.08 42.61
C GLU A 123 12.28 20.23 43.62
N ARG A 124 11.02 20.02 43.19
CA ARG A 124 9.86 20.03 44.11
C ARG A 124 9.82 18.82 45.04
N SER A 125 10.25 17.65 44.59
CA SER A 125 10.35 16.45 45.44
C SER A 125 11.40 16.59 46.55
N LEU A 126 12.49 17.34 46.32
CA LEU A 126 13.49 17.61 47.37
C LEU A 126 12.98 18.59 48.45
N ILE A 127 11.95 19.39 48.16
CA ILE A 127 11.36 20.34 49.13
C ILE A 127 10.25 19.69 49.96
N GLN A 128 9.66 18.58 49.52
CA GLN A 128 8.60 17.89 50.25
C GLN A 128 9.12 16.62 50.95
N SER A 129 9.94 16.82 51.98
CA SER A 129 10.12 15.84 53.06
C SER A 129 9.19 16.19 54.21
N PRO A 130 8.00 15.58 54.36
CA PRO A 130 7.22 15.75 55.57
C PRO A 130 7.74 14.79 56.64
N SER A 131 8.55 15.33 57.55
CA SER A 131 8.72 14.73 58.87
C SER A 131 7.39 14.74 59.62
N GLN A 132 6.84 13.53 59.78
CA GLN A 132 6.31 12.94 61.01
C GLN A 132 5.03 13.49 61.70
N VAL A 133 4.11 12.53 61.92
CA VAL A 133 3.18 12.29 63.07
C VAL A 133 2.04 13.31 63.28
N GLU A 134 0.79 13.00 63.68
CA GLU A 134 0.19 11.87 64.38
C GLU A 134 -1.38 12.03 64.40
N VAL A 135 -2.09 10.96 64.82
CA VAL A 135 -3.45 10.91 65.43
C VAL A 135 -4.72 10.82 64.55
N VAL A 136 -5.23 9.58 64.45
CA VAL A 136 -6.62 9.09 64.75
C VAL A 136 -7.77 10.10 64.79
N ASN A 137 -8.84 9.89 64.01
CA ASN A 137 -10.22 9.62 64.50
C ASN A 137 -11.25 9.54 63.34
N ASN A 138 -12.22 8.64 63.50
CA ASN A 138 -13.36 8.37 62.64
C ASN A 138 -14.27 9.60 62.44
N THR A 139 -14.94 9.72 61.26
CA THR A 139 -16.39 10.01 61.07
C THR A 139 -16.71 10.23 59.58
N SER A 140 -17.78 9.60 59.09
CA SER A 140 -18.37 9.76 57.75
C SER A 140 -18.57 11.23 57.34
N TYR A 141 -17.98 11.64 56.21
CA TYR A 141 -18.41 12.80 55.43
C TYR A 141 -18.17 12.54 53.94
N THR A 142 -19.22 12.69 53.14
CA THR A 142 -19.22 12.69 51.68
C THR A 142 -18.28 13.78 51.16
N VAL A 143 -17.15 13.38 50.57
CA VAL A 143 -16.26 14.27 49.82
C VAL A 143 -16.66 14.22 48.35
N PRO A 144 -16.95 15.35 47.68
CA PRO A 144 -17.15 15.35 46.24
C PRO A 144 -15.82 14.96 45.59
N ALA A 145 -15.84 13.90 44.80
CA ALA A 145 -14.67 13.44 44.05
C ALA A 145 -14.07 14.61 43.24
N PRO A 146 -12.72 14.73 43.17
CA PRO A 146 -12.08 15.76 42.35
C PRO A 146 -12.59 15.64 40.90
N PRO A 147 -12.75 16.75 40.17
CA PRO A 147 -13.22 16.71 38.79
C PRO A 147 -12.32 15.76 38.02
N GLN A 148 -12.88 14.62 37.60
CA GLN A 148 -12.18 13.68 36.74
C GLN A 148 -11.75 14.46 35.50
N GLU A 149 -10.45 14.61 35.28
CA GLU A 149 -9.90 14.98 33.99
C GLU A 149 -10.34 13.90 33.00
N VAL A 150 -11.47 14.14 32.37
CA VAL A 150 -11.94 13.26 31.30
C VAL A 150 -10.95 13.43 30.16
N ASP A 151 -10.17 12.39 29.94
CA ASP A 151 -9.26 12.28 28.81
C ASP A 151 -10.00 12.72 27.53
N PRO A 152 -9.47 13.69 26.76
CA PRO A 152 -10.12 14.16 25.54
C PRO A 152 -10.42 13.02 24.55
N VAL A 153 -9.68 11.91 24.62
CA VAL A 153 -9.95 10.71 23.82
C VAL A 153 -11.21 9.98 24.29
N ILE A 154 -11.44 9.89 25.61
CA ILE A 154 -12.63 9.28 26.19
C ILE A 154 -13.88 10.11 25.87
N SER A 155 -13.77 11.45 25.94
CA SER A 155 -14.85 12.36 25.51
C SER A 155 -15.25 12.13 24.05
N ARG A 156 -14.26 11.90 23.17
CA ARG A 156 -14.50 11.64 21.75
C ARG A 156 -15.16 10.29 21.50
N LEU A 157 -14.80 9.26 22.25
CA LEU A 157 -15.37 7.92 22.12
C LEU A 157 -16.80 7.84 22.69
N SER A 158 -17.09 8.57 23.76
CA SER A 158 -18.44 8.68 24.35
C SER A 158 -19.47 9.14 23.32
N GLN A 159 -19.13 10.10 22.48
CA GLN A 159 -20.00 10.61 21.41
C GLN A 159 -20.52 9.50 20.48
N PHE A 160 -19.77 8.43 20.27
CA PHE A 160 -20.15 7.34 19.36
C PHE A 160 -20.87 6.19 20.06
N LEU A 161 -20.91 6.19 21.39
CA LEU A 161 -21.57 5.15 22.19
C LEU A 161 -23.02 5.51 22.55
N ASP A 162 -23.38 6.80 22.54
CA ASP A 162 -24.77 7.26 22.77
C ASP A 162 -25.70 7.04 21.56
N ASP A 163 -25.18 6.62 20.40
CA ASP A 163 -25.93 6.42 19.14
C ASP A 163 -26.33 4.94 18.87
N PHE A 164 -26.23 4.05 19.88
CA PHE A 164 -26.69 2.65 19.85
C PHE A 164 -27.80 2.39 20.87
#